data_AF-A0A938K7G5-F1
#
_entry.id   AF-A0A938K7G5-F1
#
_cell.length_a   1.000
_cell.length_b   1.000
_cell.length_c   1.000
_cell.angle_alpha   90.00
_cell.angle_beta   90.00
_cell.angle_gamma   90.00
#
_symmetry.space_group_name_H-M   'P 1'
#
loop_
_entity.id
_entity.type
_entity.pdbx_description
1 polymer ?
#
loop_
_entity_poly.entity_id
_entity_poly.type
_entity_poly.pdbx_seq_one_letter_code
_entity_poly.pdbx_strand_id
1 'polypeptide(L)'
;APNGIGLSPDGTKLYYAETHTARVWVRDIVAPGEVKLVTPFDIHHLLWASPKLVYLDSLAVDGDGNVCVATIGTSGGITVISPEGKVVRFVESGDVMTTNVCFGGPGLRTAYITRSGVGDVAVVPWACAGLALHR
;
A
#
# COMPACT_ATOMS: atom_id res chain seq x y z
N ALA A 1 -8.86 -7.39 -9.58
CA ALA A 1 -8.85 -8.33 -8.43
C ALA A 1 -8.36 -7.57 -7.21
N PRO A 2 -9.19 -7.40 -6.18
CA PRO A 2 -8.79 -6.72 -4.95
C PRO A 2 -7.74 -7.54 -4.20
N ASN A 3 -6.77 -6.88 -3.58
CA ASN A 3 -5.70 -7.56 -2.86
C ASN A 3 -5.34 -6.84 -1.57
N GLY A 4 -4.38 -5.91 -1.58
CA GLY A 4 -4.03 -5.10 -0.41
C GLY A 4 -5.19 -4.22 0.09
N ILE A 5 -5.29 -4.06 1.41
CA ILE A 5 -6.28 -3.19 2.07
C ILE A 5 -5.67 -2.55 3.32
N GLY A 6 -6.06 -1.32 3.65
CA GLY A 6 -5.56 -0.63 4.83
C GLY A 6 -6.38 0.63 5.16
N LEU A 7 -6.28 1.08 6.41
CA LEU A 7 -6.94 2.29 6.89
C LEU A 7 -5.95 3.44 7.04
N SER A 8 -6.40 4.68 6.82
CA SER A 8 -5.63 5.85 7.22
C SER A 8 -5.40 5.89 8.73
N PRO A 9 -4.37 6.62 9.21
CA PRO A 9 -4.06 6.67 10.64
C PRO A 9 -5.21 7.17 11.53
N ASP A 10 -6.05 8.05 11.00
CA ASP A 10 -7.24 8.60 11.66
C ASP A 10 -8.49 7.73 11.49
N GLY A 11 -8.40 6.63 10.74
CA GLY A 11 -9.52 5.72 10.47
C GLY A 11 -10.60 6.28 9.56
N THR A 12 -10.40 7.44 8.92
CA THR A 12 -11.43 8.09 8.08
C THR A 12 -11.42 7.61 6.63
N LYS A 13 -10.36 6.92 6.19
CA LYS A 13 -10.20 6.44 4.81
C LYS A 13 -9.87 4.95 4.76
N LEU A 14 -10.46 4.27 3.78
CA LEU A 14 -10.12 2.92 3.38
C LEU A 14 -9.35 2.96 2.06
N TYR A 15 -8.17 2.35 2.03
CA TYR A 15 -7.37 2.13 0.83
C TYR A 15 -7.46 0.67 0.41
N TYR A 16 -7.53 0.41 -0.89
CA TYR A 16 -7.38 -0.93 -1.42
C TYR A 16 -6.65 -0.95 -2.77
N ALA A 17 -5.79 -1.95 -2.96
CA ALA A 17 -5.08 -2.19 -4.20
C ALA A 17 -5.85 -3.17 -5.09
N GLU A 18 -5.82 -2.90 -6.39
CA GLU A 18 -6.32 -3.80 -7.41
C GLU A 18 -5.17 -4.31 -8.29
N THR A 19 -4.96 -5.62 -8.25
CA THR A 19 -3.80 -6.28 -8.87
C THR A 19 -3.70 -6.04 -10.36
N HIS A 20 -4.72 -6.44 -11.12
CA HIS A 20 -4.65 -6.45 -12.58
C HIS A 20 -4.75 -5.06 -13.23
N THR A 21 -5.26 -4.05 -12.51
CA THR A 21 -5.38 -2.70 -13.05
C THR A 21 -4.27 -1.77 -12.59
N ALA A 22 -3.43 -2.23 -11.67
CA ALA A 22 -2.37 -1.46 -11.03
C ALA A 22 -2.85 -0.14 -10.42
N ARG A 23 -4.00 -0.18 -9.75
CA ARG A 23 -4.62 0.97 -9.11
C ARG A 23 -4.70 0.79 -7.60
N VAL A 24 -4.42 1.86 -6.88
CA VAL A 24 -4.81 2.03 -5.49
C VAL A 24 -6.00 2.96 -5.45
N TRP A 25 -7.05 2.50 -4.79
CA TRP A 25 -8.30 3.22 -4.62
C TRP A 25 -8.43 3.71 -3.18
N VAL A 26 -9.26 4.72 -3.00
CA VAL A 26 -9.58 5.29 -1.69
C VAL A 26 -11.10 5.42 -1.54
N ARG A 27 -11.60 5.23 -0.32
CA ARG A 27 -12.99 5.51 0.08
C ARG A 27 -13.00 6.24 1.41
N ASP A 28 -13.92 7.19 1.54
CA ASP A 28 -14.24 7.75 2.85
C ASP A 28 -15.07 6.74 3.65
N ILE A 29 -14.73 6.59 4.92
CA ILE A 29 -15.49 5.83 5.91
C ILE A 29 -16.54 6.75 6.52
N VAL A 30 -17.79 6.34 6.48
CA VAL A 30 -18.93 7.16 6.95
C VAL A 30 -19.47 6.69 8.30
N ALA A 31 -19.24 5.43 8.65
CA ALA A 31 -19.55 4.82 9.94
C ALA A 31 -18.72 3.53 10.11
N PRO A 32 -18.64 2.93 11.31
CA PRO A 32 -17.95 1.66 11.50
C PRO A 32 -18.45 0.57 10.53
N GLY A 33 -17.55 0.07 9.68
CA GLY A 33 -17.88 -0.93 8.66
C GLY A 33 -18.56 -0.40 7.39
N GLU A 34 -18.75 0.91 7.27
CA GLU A 34 -19.45 1.53 6.13
C GLU A 34 -18.56 2.52 5.38
N VAL A 35 -18.50 2.37 4.06
CA VAL A 35 -17.83 3.30 3.14
C VAL A 35 -18.84 4.08 2.31
N LYS A 36 -18.48 5.31 1.95
CA LYS A 36 -19.27 6.14 1.04
C LYS A 36 -19.47 5.41 -0.30
N LEU A 37 -20.71 5.37 -0.77
CA LEU A 37 -21.06 4.80 -2.07
C LEU A 37 -20.47 5.63 -3.21
N VAL A 38 -19.99 4.94 -4.25
CA VAL A 38 -19.51 5.58 -5.48
C VAL A 38 -20.71 5.89 -6.36
N THR A 39 -20.84 7.15 -6.77
CA THR A 39 -21.83 7.54 -7.77
C THR A 39 -21.21 7.45 -9.17
N PRO A 40 -22.03 7.29 -10.23
CA PRO A 40 -21.55 7.51 -11.59
C PRO A 40 -20.81 8.85 -11.68
N PHE A 41 -19.63 8.85 -12.31
CA PHE A 41 -18.73 10.01 -12.49
C PHE A 41 -18.00 10.52 -11.24
N ASP A 42 -18.08 9.85 -10.09
CA ASP A 42 -17.16 10.15 -9.00
C ASP A 42 -15.72 9.84 -9.46
N ILE A 43 -14.83 10.84 -9.50
CA ILE A 43 -13.42 10.66 -9.86
C ILE A 43 -12.49 10.70 -8.63
N HIS A 44 -13.02 11.02 -7.45
CA HIS A 44 -12.24 11.25 -6.23
C HIS A 44 -11.86 9.96 -5.50
N HIS A 45 -12.16 8.81 -6.10
CA HIS A 45 -12.01 7.51 -5.47
C HIS A 45 -10.78 6.75 -5.96
N LEU A 46 -10.08 7.25 -6.99
CA LEU A 46 -8.75 6.78 -7.42
C LEU A 46 -7.67 7.54 -6.65
N LEU A 47 -6.87 6.85 -5.84
CA LEU A 47 -5.71 7.46 -5.18
C LEU A 47 -4.54 7.55 -6.16
N TRP A 48 -4.23 6.44 -6.82
CA TRP A 48 -3.09 6.37 -7.74
C TRP A 48 -3.25 5.22 -8.73
N ALA A 49 -2.73 5.41 -9.94
CA ALA A 49 -2.59 4.38 -10.94
C ALA A 49 -1.14 4.33 -11.41
N SER A 50 -0.56 3.13 -11.52
CA SER A 50 0.77 2.98 -12.09
C SER A 50 0.78 3.41 -13.55
N PRO A 51 1.76 4.22 -13.99
CA PRO A 51 1.99 4.50 -15.41
C PRO A 51 2.73 3.35 -16.12
N LYS A 52 3.17 2.32 -15.37
CA LYS A 52 3.93 1.18 -15.88
C LYS A 52 3.05 -0.08 -15.92
N LEU A 53 3.40 -1.02 -16.81
CA LEU A 53 2.82 -2.35 -16.84
C LEU A 53 3.36 -3.20 -15.68
N VAL A 54 2.67 -3.14 -14.56
CA VAL A 54 2.98 -3.84 -13.31
C VAL A 54 1.69 -4.40 -12.70
N TYR A 55 1.82 -5.23 -11.69
CA TYR A 55 0.70 -5.61 -10.82
C TYR A 55 0.91 -5.07 -9.41
N LEU A 56 -0.19 -4.88 -8.69
CA LEU A 56 -0.16 -4.52 -7.27
C LEU A 56 -0.65 -5.70 -6.42
N ASP A 57 -0.05 -5.90 -5.27
CA ASP A 57 -0.41 -6.99 -4.37
C ASP A 57 -0.90 -6.42 -3.03
N SER A 58 -0.33 -6.86 -1.92
CA SER A 58 -0.70 -6.39 -0.59
C SER A 58 -0.19 -4.97 -0.32
N LEU A 59 -0.76 -4.30 0.68
CA LEU A 59 -0.35 -2.96 1.11
C LEU A 59 -0.36 -2.84 2.63
N ALA A 60 0.39 -1.87 3.14
CA ALA A 60 0.30 -1.35 4.50
C ALA A 60 0.30 0.19 4.47
N VAL A 61 -0.07 0.82 5.58
CA VAL A 61 0.02 2.29 5.75
C VAL A 61 1.13 2.58 6.75
N ASP A 62 2.00 3.54 6.45
CA ASP A 62 3.04 3.98 7.38
C ASP A 62 2.53 5.08 8.34
N GLY A 63 3.34 5.44 9.32
CA GLY A 63 2.97 6.40 10.36
C GLY A 63 2.78 7.84 9.86
N ASP A 64 3.30 8.15 8.68
CA ASP A 64 3.06 9.43 7.99
C ASP A 64 1.77 9.40 7.14
N GLY A 65 1.08 8.27 7.11
CA GLY A 65 -0.16 8.07 6.36
C GLY A 65 0.04 7.65 4.90
N ASN A 66 1.26 7.31 4.47
CA ASN A 66 1.49 6.87 3.10
C ASN A 66 1.02 5.43 2.90
N VAL A 67 0.41 5.16 1.75
CA VAL A 67 0.10 3.80 1.30
C VAL A 67 1.36 3.18 0.70
N CYS A 68 1.86 2.13 1.34
CA CYS A 68 3.01 1.35 0.92
C CYS A 68 2.48 0.07 0.25
N VAL A 69 2.45 0.04 -1.08
CA VAL A 69 1.89 -1.07 -1.86
C VAL A 69 2.98 -1.90 -2.53
N ALA A 70 2.89 -3.22 -2.38
CA ALA A 70 3.75 -4.15 -3.07
C ALA A 70 3.49 -4.12 -4.58
N THR A 71 4.57 -3.98 -5.35
CA THR A 71 4.57 -3.84 -6.80
C THR A 71 5.31 -5.02 -7.42
N ILE A 72 4.58 -5.81 -8.21
CA ILE A 72 5.10 -6.94 -8.97
C ILE A 72 5.43 -6.45 -10.40
N GLY A 73 6.65 -6.71 -10.85
CA GLY A 73 7.14 -6.30 -12.17
C GLY A 73 8.67 -6.27 -12.24
N THR A 74 9.23 -5.86 -13.38
CA THR A 74 10.68 -5.93 -13.65
C THR A 74 11.55 -5.24 -12.59
N SER A 75 11.06 -4.16 -11.96
CA SER A 75 11.75 -3.47 -10.86
C SER A 75 11.07 -3.71 -9.51
N GLY A 76 10.50 -4.89 -9.26
CA GLY A 76 9.59 -5.14 -8.12
C GLY A 76 10.08 -4.62 -6.76
N GLY A 77 9.12 -4.24 -5.92
CA GLY A 77 9.40 -3.53 -4.68
C GLY A 77 8.16 -2.90 -4.05
N ILE A 78 8.36 -1.88 -3.22
CA ILE A 78 7.28 -1.15 -2.55
C ILE A 78 7.15 0.25 -3.15
N THR A 79 5.99 0.54 -3.74
CA THR A 79 5.63 1.90 -4.14
C THR A 79 4.98 2.60 -2.97
N VAL A 80 5.52 3.76 -2.57
CA VAL A 80 5.04 4.58 -1.45
C VAL A 80 4.27 5.76 -2.01
N ILE A 81 2.99 5.84 -1.71
CA ILE A 81 2.02 6.79 -2.26
C ILE A 81 1.50 7.66 -1.12
N SER A 82 1.60 8.98 -1.24
CA SER A 82 1.08 9.91 -0.23
C SER A 82 -0.45 9.89 -0.18
N PRO A 83 -1.07 10.43 0.89
CA PRO A 83 -2.53 10.60 0.97
C PRO A 83 -3.12 11.41 -0.20
N GLU A 84 -2.32 12.24 -0.87
CA GLU A 84 -2.68 13.03 -2.06
C GLU A 84 -2.45 12.28 -3.38
N GLY A 85 -2.08 11.00 -3.33
CA GLY A 85 -1.90 10.17 -4.54
C GLY A 85 -0.55 10.35 -5.25
N LYS A 86 0.43 10.98 -4.61
CA LYS A 86 1.76 11.21 -5.20
C LYS A 86 2.71 10.10 -4.79
N VAL A 87 3.49 9.56 -5.73
CA VAL A 87 4.58 8.65 -5.39
C VAL A 87 5.69 9.46 -4.72
N VAL A 88 5.96 9.18 -3.45
CA VAL A 88 6.99 9.86 -2.65
C VAL A 88 8.30 9.07 -2.60
N ARG A 89 8.22 7.75 -2.77
CA ARG A 89 9.37 6.86 -2.80
C ARG A 89 9.03 5.57 -3.53
N PHE A 90 10.04 4.96 -4.12
CA PHE A 90 10.03 3.57 -4.53
C PHE A 90 11.17 2.84 -3.81
N VAL A 91 10.89 1.68 -3.20
CA VAL A 91 11.89 0.87 -2.49
C VAL A 91 12.00 -0.46 -3.22
N GLU A 92 13.09 -0.66 -3.96
CA GLU A 92 13.39 -1.94 -4.59
C GLU A 92 13.57 -3.04 -3.54
N SER A 93 12.96 -4.19 -3.77
CA SER A 93 13.11 -5.37 -2.89
C SER A 93 14.20 -6.33 -3.38
N GLY A 94 14.67 -6.15 -4.62
CA GLY A 94 15.50 -7.12 -5.33
C GLY A 94 14.73 -8.34 -5.85
N ASP A 95 13.39 -8.32 -5.84
CA ASP A 95 12.55 -9.39 -6.40
C ASP A 95 11.43 -8.82 -7.29
N VAL A 96 11.28 -9.41 -8.47
CA VAL A 96 10.23 -9.06 -9.44
C VAL A 96 8.83 -9.48 -8.97
N MET A 97 8.74 -10.40 -8.00
CA MET A 97 7.49 -10.90 -7.40
C MET A 97 7.35 -10.46 -5.93
N THR A 98 7.46 -9.16 -5.67
CA THR A 98 7.21 -8.59 -4.33
C THR A 98 5.73 -8.60 -4.00
N THR A 99 5.32 -9.24 -2.89
CA THR A 99 3.90 -9.51 -2.63
C THR A 99 3.31 -8.79 -1.42
N ASN A 100 4.11 -8.46 -0.39
CA ASN A 100 3.59 -7.84 0.83
C ASN A 100 4.62 -6.98 1.54
N VAL A 101 4.14 -6.05 2.36
CA VAL A 101 4.94 -5.24 3.30
C VAL A 101 4.17 -5.08 4.61
N CYS A 102 4.86 -5.21 5.73
CA CYS A 102 4.36 -4.80 7.04
C CYS A 102 5.46 -4.14 7.87
N PHE A 103 5.05 -3.41 8.92
CA PHE A 103 5.97 -2.68 9.77
C PHE A 103 6.05 -3.29 11.17
N GLY A 104 7.27 -3.36 11.70
CA GLY A 104 7.54 -3.92 13.02
C GLY A 104 8.90 -3.48 13.55
N GLY A 105 9.44 -4.28 14.49
CA GLY A 105 10.71 -3.98 15.14
C GLY A 105 10.64 -2.78 16.10
N PRO A 106 11.78 -2.39 16.69
CA PRO A 106 11.85 -1.26 17.61
C PRO A 106 11.34 0.04 16.97
N GLY A 107 10.34 0.65 17.61
CA GLY A 107 9.72 1.89 17.12
C GLY A 107 8.97 1.76 15.79
N LEU A 108 8.61 0.54 15.37
CA LEU A 108 7.98 0.26 14.07
C LEU A 108 8.80 0.75 12.86
N ARG A 109 10.13 0.87 12.99
CA ARG A 109 11.01 1.39 11.92
C ARG A 109 11.64 0.30 11.06
N THR A 110 11.08 -0.91 11.07
CA THR A 110 11.52 -2.02 10.22
C THR A 110 10.39 -2.44 9.31
N ALA A 111 10.65 -2.51 8.00
CA ALA A 111 9.75 -3.11 7.05
C ALA A 111 10.14 -4.57 6.80
N TYR A 112 9.15 -5.46 6.82
CA TYR A 112 9.25 -6.86 6.44
C TYR A 112 8.54 -7.01 5.10
N ILE A 113 9.27 -7.45 4.07
CA ILE A 113 8.79 -7.49 2.69
C ILE A 113 8.85 -8.93 2.19
N THR A 114 7.70 -9.50 1.80
CA THR A 114 7.68 -10.86 1.24
C THR A 114 8.03 -10.82 -0.25
N ARG A 115 8.94 -11.71 -0.64
CA ARG A 115 9.50 -11.82 -1.99
C ARG A 115 9.20 -13.20 -2.52
N SER A 116 8.12 -13.34 -3.29
CA SER A 116 7.62 -14.65 -3.72
C SER A 116 8.47 -15.30 -4.81
N GLY A 117 9.20 -14.52 -5.60
CA GLY A 117 10.04 -15.03 -6.67
C GLY A 117 11.32 -15.65 -6.12
N VAL A 118 11.90 -14.99 -5.11
CA VAL A 118 13.07 -15.47 -4.38
C VAL A 118 12.68 -16.51 -3.32
N GLY A 119 11.51 -16.37 -2.70
CA GLY A 119 10.98 -17.28 -1.68
C GLY A 119 11.39 -16.93 -0.25
N ASP A 120 11.52 -15.63 0.09
CA ASP A 120 11.95 -15.19 1.42
C ASP A 120 11.29 -13.89 1.89
N VAL A 121 11.77 -13.37 3.03
CA VAL A 121 11.35 -12.09 3.62
C VAL A 121 12.56 -11.18 3.75
N ALA A 122 12.57 -10.07 3.01
CA ALA A 122 13.55 -9.01 3.21
C ALA A 122 13.20 -8.20 4.46
N VAL A 123 14.22 -7.86 5.25
CA VAL A 123 14.09 -7.05 6.46
C VAL A 123 14.91 -5.78 6.26
N VAL A 124 14.24 -4.64 6.15
CA VAL A 124 14.90 -3.37 5.80
C VAL A 124 14.52 -2.26 6.77
N PRO A 125 15.45 -1.33 7.08
CA PRO A 125 15.11 -0.10 7.78
C PRO A 125 14.06 0.69 6.99
N TRP A 126 13.07 1.25 7.66
CA TRP A 126 12.07 2.13 7.06
C TRP A 126 12.29 3.58 7.44
N ALA A 127 11.97 4.50 6.54
CA ALA A 127 12.30 5.92 6.71
C ALA A 127 11.54 6.57 7.88
N CYS A 128 10.30 6.17 8.11
CA CYS A 128 9.45 6.59 9.23
C CYS A 128 9.00 5.35 10.02
N ALA A 129 8.34 5.58 11.17
CA ALA A 129 7.65 4.51 11.86
C ALA A 129 6.47 4.02 11.00
N GLY A 130 6.16 2.74 11.03
CA GLY A 130 4.91 2.22 10.49
C GLY A 130 3.69 2.66 11.29
N LEU A 131 2.50 2.52 10.71
CA LEU A 131 1.26 2.75 11.45
C LEU A 131 1.09 1.66 12.51
N ALA A 132 0.97 2.07 13.77
CA ALA A 132 0.62 1.15 14.84
C ALA A 132 -0.83 0.68 14.64
N LEU A 133 -1.00 -0.61 14.38
CA LEU A 133 -2.32 -1.23 14.28
C LEU A 133 -2.86 -1.55 15.68
N HIS A 134 -4.19 -1.62 15.81
CA HIS A 134 -4.88 -1.80 17.09
C HIS A 134 -4.28 -2.93 17.93
N ARG A 135 -4.11 -2.66 19.22
CA ARG A 135 -3.82 -3.65 20.26
C ARG A 135 -5.10 -4.10 20.93
#